data_AF-A0A7K1VIW3-F1
#
_entry.id   AF-A0A7K1VIW3-F1
#
_cell.length_a   1.000
_cell.length_b   1.000
_cell.length_c   1.000
_cell.angle_alpha   90.00
_cell.angle_beta   90.00
_cell.angle_gamma   90.00
#
_symmetry.space_group_name_H-M   'P 1'
#
loop_
_entity.id
_entity.type
_entity.pdbx_description
1 polymer ?
#
loop_
_entity_poly.entity_id
_entity_poly.type
_entity_poly.pdbx_seq_one_letter_code
_entity_poly.pdbx_strand_id
1 'polypeptide(L)'
;MSVPSTSFLKGLTAIRIRLVVPVIVLSTALLSGCAAGGDPEESPALESTSASNEAASPPETAAPEPTEAAKTGATLADTATKLNCTDYALAATVAPGAAEYGTCQLDGVRVQLYRFANLDDKQIFLDQVKAYGVVESQLAVTDDGSIAAAPADQRLLVQLQDALRE
;
A
#
# COMPACT_ATOMS: atom_id res chain seq x y z
N MET A 1 -20.95 -46.77 -33.54
CA MET A 1 -22.26 -46.18 -33.17
C MET A 1 -22.81 -46.94 -31.99
N SER A 2 -22.91 -46.29 -30.82
CA SER A 2 -23.96 -46.50 -29.79
C SER A 2 -23.57 -45.75 -28.52
N VAL A 3 -24.21 -44.60 -28.33
CA VAL A 3 -24.43 -43.97 -27.02
C VAL A 3 -25.92 -44.19 -26.73
N PRO A 4 -26.29 -44.49 -25.48
CA PRO A 4 -27.34 -43.70 -24.81
C PRO A 4 -26.92 -43.38 -23.36
N SER A 5 -26.92 -42.11 -22.96
CA SER A 5 -28.04 -41.30 -22.45
C SER A 5 -28.40 -41.51 -20.98
N THR A 6 -28.04 -40.46 -20.21
CA THR A 6 -28.80 -39.75 -19.17
C THR A 6 -28.89 -40.25 -17.72
N SER A 7 -28.83 -39.24 -16.84
CA SER A 7 -29.27 -39.16 -15.42
C SER A 7 -28.14 -39.43 -14.42
N PHE A 8 -27.79 -38.59 -13.44
CA PHE A 8 -28.60 -37.70 -12.61
C PHE A 8 -27.78 -36.49 -12.11
N LEU A 9 -28.35 -35.29 -12.22
CA LEU A 9 -28.03 -34.16 -11.34
C LEU A 9 -28.46 -34.51 -9.91
N LYS A 10 -27.52 -34.62 -8.95
CA LYS A 10 -27.78 -34.32 -7.53
C LYS A 10 -26.48 -34.25 -6.73
N GLY A 11 -26.12 -33.04 -6.29
CA GLY A 11 -24.95 -32.88 -5.41
C GLY A 11 -24.61 -31.45 -4.99
N LEU A 12 -25.57 -30.50 -5.04
CA LEU A 12 -25.44 -29.26 -4.28
C LEU A 12 -25.57 -29.61 -2.79
N THR A 13 -24.44 -29.83 -2.12
CA THR A 13 -24.38 -29.73 -0.66
C THR A 13 -23.51 -28.53 -0.32
N ALA A 14 -24.19 -27.39 -0.19
CA ALA A 14 -23.65 -26.18 0.39
C ALA A 14 -23.23 -26.47 1.83
N ILE A 15 -21.93 -26.64 2.08
CA ILE A 15 -21.41 -26.62 3.44
C ILE A 15 -21.12 -25.15 3.79
N ARG A 16 -22.14 -24.50 4.36
CA ARG A 16 -22.00 -23.23 5.06
C ARG A 16 -21.17 -23.46 6.33
N ILE A 17 -19.85 -23.31 6.25
CA ILE A 17 -19.01 -23.22 7.45
C ILE A 17 -19.16 -21.81 8.01
N ARG A 18 -20.12 -21.64 8.92
CA ARG A 18 -20.24 -20.46 9.77
C ARG A 18 -19.23 -20.59 10.92
N LEU A 19 -18.38 -19.56 11.03
CA LEU A 19 -17.89 -18.90 12.26
C LEU A 19 -17.18 -19.76 13.32
N VAL A 20 -15.95 -19.38 13.67
CA VAL A 20 -15.67 -18.71 14.96
C VAL A 20 -14.50 -17.73 14.77
N VAL A 21 -14.76 -16.44 15.02
CA VAL A 21 -13.76 -15.38 15.16
C VAL A 21 -13.31 -15.38 16.62
N PRO A 22 -12.02 -15.62 16.96
CA PRO A 22 -11.51 -15.25 18.27
C PRO A 22 -11.29 -13.74 18.30
N VAL A 23 -12.22 -13.04 18.94
CA VAL A 23 -12.07 -11.65 19.36
C VAL A 23 -10.98 -11.61 20.45
N ILE A 24 -9.77 -11.18 20.09
CA ILE A 24 -8.73 -10.87 21.07
C ILE A 24 -8.88 -9.40 21.44
N VAL A 25 -9.63 -9.15 22.52
CA VAL A 25 -9.58 -7.91 23.28
C VAL A 25 -8.26 -7.92 24.06
N LEU A 26 -7.26 -7.15 23.61
CA LEU A 26 -6.07 -6.89 24.42
C LEU A 26 -6.17 -5.49 25.04
N SER A 27 -6.48 -5.53 26.33
CA SER A 27 -6.65 -4.48 27.32
C SER A 27 -5.75 -3.26 27.16
N THR A 28 -6.38 -2.09 27.23
CA THR A 28 -5.79 -0.80 27.56
C THR A 28 -5.30 -0.79 29.01
N ALA A 29 -4.00 -0.93 29.22
CA ALA A 29 -3.38 -0.60 30.51
C ALA A 29 -3.09 0.91 30.55
N LEU A 30 -4.06 1.64 31.10
CA LEU A 30 -3.87 2.99 31.61
C LEU A 30 -2.84 2.96 32.76
N LEU A 31 -1.64 3.49 32.56
CA LEU A 31 -0.82 3.95 33.67
C LEU A 31 -1.08 5.44 33.90
N SER A 32 -1.82 5.69 34.98
CA SER A 32 -1.97 6.98 35.62
C SER A 32 -0.72 7.30 36.43
N GLY A 33 -0.25 8.55 36.32
CA GLY A 33 0.25 9.32 37.45
C GLY A 33 1.74 9.21 37.82
N CYS A 34 2.50 10.25 37.50
CA CYS A 34 3.41 10.83 38.49
C CYS A 34 3.33 12.37 38.39
N ALA A 35 2.95 12.97 39.52
CA ALA A 35 2.75 14.39 39.71
C ALA A 35 3.97 15.00 40.43
N ALA A 36 4.38 16.19 39.99
CA ALA A 36 5.08 17.24 40.74
C ALA A 36 5.23 18.43 39.78
N GLY A 37 4.86 19.69 40.02
CA GLY A 37 4.42 20.41 41.21
C GLY A 37 5.10 21.80 41.22
N GLY A 38 4.30 22.88 41.30
CA GLY A 38 4.70 24.30 41.58
C GLY A 38 5.40 25.05 40.42
N ASP A 39 5.14 26.30 40.07
CA ASP A 39 4.53 27.45 40.78
C ASP A 39 3.97 28.49 39.77
N PRO A 40 2.99 29.35 40.15
CA PRO A 40 2.46 30.42 39.31
C PRO A 40 2.84 31.83 39.82
N GLU A 41 3.47 32.65 38.98
CA GLU A 41 3.57 34.12 39.09
C GLU A 41 4.10 34.58 37.72
N GLU A 42 3.61 35.58 37.00
CA GLU A 42 3.09 36.89 37.37
C GLU A 42 2.30 37.43 36.17
N SER A 43 1.14 38.05 36.39
CA SER A 43 0.48 38.90 35.39
C SER A 43 1.04 40.31 35.46
N PRO A 44 1.05 41.03 34.33
CA PRO A 44 0.49 42.37 34.34
C PRO A 44 -0.70 42.46 33.38
N ALA A 45 -1.82 42.88 33.96
CA ALA A 45 -2.99 43.35 33.24
C ALA A 45 -2.71 44.71 32.60
N LEU A 46 -3.21 44.92 31.38
CA LEU A 46 -3.65 46.24 30.93
C LEU A 46 -4.91 46.11 30.06
N GLU A 47 -5.85 47.00 30.37
CA GLU A 47 -7.24 47.09 29.94
C GLU A 47 -7.46 47.58 28.50
N SER A 48 -8.74 47.50 28.11
CA SER A 48 -9.46 48.31 27.12
C SER A 48 -9.38 47.88 25.66
N THR A 49 -10.47 47.31 25.12
CA THR A 49 -11.59 48.11 24.55
C THR A 49 -12.58 47.15 23.86
N SER A 50 -13.88 47.30 24.14
CA SER A 50 -14.97 46.66 23.41
C SER A 50 -15.05 47.14 21.96
N ALA A 51 -15.21 46.21 21.01
CA ALA A 51 -16.42 46.08 20.17
C ALA A 51 -16.13 45.51 18.76
N SER A 52 -17.13 44.77 18.29
CA SER A 52 -17.50 44.54 16.90
C SER A 52 -16.75 43.47 16.08
N ASN A 53 -17.49 42.38 15.89
CA ASN A 53 -17.88 41.83 14.58
C ASN A 53 -16.75 41.52 13.58
N GLU A 54 -16.39 40.25 13.48
CA GLU A 54 -16.37 39.57 12.19
C GLU A 54 -16.46 38.06 12.45
N ALA A 55 -17.40 37.38 11.79
CA ALA A 55 -17.42 35.93 11.75
C ALA A 55 -16.20 35.45 10.97
N ALA A 56 -15.12 35.10 11.68
CA ALA A 56 -13.97 34.45 11.08
C ALA A 56 -14.35 33.00 10.75
N SER A 57 -14.68 32.77 9.49
CA SER A 57 -14.72 31.42 8.91
C SER A 57 -13.44 30.67 9.29
N PRO A 58 -13.52 29.38 9.68
CA PRO A 58 -12.33 28.58 9.91
C PRO A 58 -11.47 28.61 8.63
N PRO A 59 -10.13 28.64 8.74
CA PRO A 59 -9.28 28.52 7.57
C PRO A 59 -9.61 27.21 6.89
N GLU A 60 -10.10 27.29 5.64
CA GLU A 60 -10.20 26.16 4.75
C GLU A 60 -8.78 25.58 4.66
N THR A 61 -8.58 24.44 5.32
CA THR A 61 -7.41 23.62 5.07
C THR A 61 -7.58 23.15 3.65
N ALA A 62 -6.88 23.81 2.71
CA ALA A 62 -6.79 23.35 1.34
C ALA A 62 -6.36 21.89 1.41
N ALA A 63 -7.29 21.00 1.03
CA ALA A 63 -6.95 19.60 0.82
C ALA A 63 -5.79 19.58 -0.18
N PRO A 64 -4.73 18.79 0.05
CA PRO A 64 -3.68 18.66 -0.94
C PRO A 64 -4.35 18.23 -2.24
N GLU A 65 -4.22 19.06 -3.28
CA GLU A 65 -4.68 18.72 -4.61
C GLU A 65 -4.08 17.36 -4.97
N PRO A 66 -4.85 16.43 -5.55
CA PRO A 66 -4.27 15.22 -6.10
C PRO A 66 -3.30 15.68 -7.19
N THR A 67 -2.00 15.61 -6.88
CA THR A 67 -0.96 15.83 -7.87
C THR A 67 -1.23 14.84 -8.99
N GLU A 68 -1.56 15.36 -10.17
CA GLU A 68 -1.77 14.58 -11.37
C GLU A 68 -0.45 13.88 -11.69
N ALA A 69 -0.33 12.63 -11.22
CA ALA A 69 0.88 11.83 -11.38
C ALA A 69 1.06 11.51 -12.87
N ALA A 70 2.29 11.78 -13.34
CA ALA A 70 2.77 11.62 -14.71
C ALA A 70 2.08 10.49 -15.50
N LYS A 71 1.23 10.85 -16.46
CA LYS A 71 0.53 9.92 -17.36
C LYS A 71 1.33 9.65 -18.64
N THR A 72 2.63 9.42 -18.51
CA THR A 72 3.53 9.06 -19.61
C THR A 72 4.55 8.07 -19.10
N GLY A 73 4.12 6.83 -18.94
CA GLY A 73 4.92 5.68 -18.52
C GLY A 73 4.06 4.42 -18.55
N ALA A 74 4.68 3.24 -18.72
CA ALA A 74 3.98 1.96 -18.64
C ALA A 74 3.26 1.85 -17.27
N THR A 75 2.01 1.41 -17.27
CA THR A 75 1.27 1.23 -16.01
C THR A 75 1.65 -0.10 -15.37
N LEU A 76 1.42 -0.24 -14.05
CA LEU A 76 1.61 -1.53 -13.38
C LEU A 76 0.71 -2.64 -13.96
N ALA A 77 -0.46 -2.29 -14.51
CA ALA A 77 -1.35 -3.25 -15.16
C ALA A 77 -0.75 -3.76 -16.49
N ASP A 78 -0.12 -2.89 -17.27
CA ASP A 78 0.57 -3.26 -18.50
C ASP A 78 1.77 -4.17 -18.18
N THR A 79 2.54 -3.85 -17.15
CA THR A 79 3.64 -4.70 -16.68
C THR A 79 3.14 -6.05 -16.18
N ALA A 80 2.07 -6.10 -15.39
CA ALA A 80 1.49 -7.36 -14.95
C ALA A 80 1.05 -8.23 -16.15
N THR A 81 0.49 -7.60 -17.18
CA THR A 81 0.12 -8.29 -18.42
C THR A 81 1.36 -8.81 -19.17
N LYS A 82 2.41 -7.99 -19.32
CA LYS A 82 3.69 -8.37 -19.95
C LYS A 82 4.32 -9.58 -19.24
N LEU A 83 4.29 -9.58 -17.91
CA LEU A 83 4.81 -10.65 -17.07
C LEU A 83 3.90 -11.90 -17.05
N ASN A 84 2.77 -11.87 -17.75
CA ASN A 84 1.77 -12.94 -17.78
C ASN A 84 1.23 -13.28 -16.38
N CYS A 85 1.13 -12.26 -15.54
CA CYS A 85 0.69 -12.35 -14.16
C CYS A 85 -0.85 -12.48 -14.09
N THR A 86 -1.36 -13.34 -13.21
CA THR A 86 -2.81 -13.45 -12.91
C THR A 86 -3.17 -12.67 -11.65
N ASP A 87 -4.47 -12.47 -11.41
CA ASP A 87 -5.00 -11.87 -10.17
C ASP A 87 -4.36 -10.52 -9.82
N TYR A 88 -4.03 -9.72 -10.84
CA TYR A 88 -3.47 -8.40 -10.64
C TYR A 88 -4.47 -7.50 -9.89
N ALA A 89 -3.99 -6.87 -8.82
CA ALA A 89 -4.74 -5.90 -8.05
C ALA A 89 -3.82 -4.73 -7.67
N LEU A 90 -4.31 -3.52 -7.89
CA LEU A 90 -3.69 -2.30 -7.38
C LEU A 90 -4.04 -2.14 -5.90
N ALA A 91 -3.06 -1.85 -5.06
CA ALA A 91 -3.27 -1.59 -3.65
C ALA A 91 -3.76 -0.15 -3.44
N ALA A 92 -4.70 0.04 -2.50
CA ALA A 92 -5.16 1.37 -2.12
C ALA A 92 -4.11 2.17 -1.33
N THR A 93 -3.22 1.47 -0.63
CA THR A 93 -2.11 2.06 0.11
C THR A 93 -0.82 1.86 -0.67
N VAL A 94 -0.14 2.96 -0.98
CA VAL A 94 1.15 2.93 -1.67
C VAL A 94 2.28 2.57 -0.69
N ALA A 95 3.26 1.83 -1.19
CA ALA A 95 4.51 1.64 -0.46
C ALA A 95 5.28 2.98 -0.42
N PRO A 96 6.05 3.25 0.63
CA PRO A 96 6.83 4.48 0.69
C PRO A 96 7.80 4.61 -0.49
N GLY A 97 7.88 5.80 -1.09
CA GLY A 97 8.66 6.06 -2.29
C GLY A 97 8.02 5.53 -3.58
N ALA A 98 7.04 4.62 -3.53
CA ALA A 98 6.32 4.18 -4.72
C ALA A 98 5.14 5.12 -5.02
N ALA A 99 5.00 5.51 -6.29
CA ALA A 99 3.84 6.22 -6.81
C ALA A 99 2.64 5.29 -6.97
N GLU A 100 2.89 4.03 -7.33
CA GLU A 100 1.87 2.97 -7.36
C GLU A 100 2.43 1.69 -6.76
N TYR A 101 1.54 0.92 -6.11
CA TYR A 101 1.83 -0.40 -5.58
C TYR A 101 0.74 -1.37 -6.01
N GLY A 102 1.13 -2.55 -6.47
CA GLY A 102 0.20 -3.61 -6.83
C GLY A 102 0.77 -4.98 -6.52
N THR A 103 -0.09 -5.98 -6.61
CA THR A 103 0.30 -7.39 -6.48
C THR A 103 -0.32 -8.20 -7.59
N CYS A 104 0.37 -9.25 -8.03
CA CYS A 104 -0.15 -10.26 -8.94
C CYS A 104 0.41 -11.64 -8.59
N GLN A 105 -0.04 -12.66 -9.31
CA GLN A 105 0.40 -14.04 -9.17
C GLN A 105 1.14 -14.47 -10.44
N LEU A 106 2.39 -14.92 -10.31
CA LEU A 106 3.15 -15.54 -11.39
C LEU A 106 3.41 -16.99 -11.00
N ASP A 107 2.89 -17.93 -11.79
CA ASP A 107 3.00 -19.38 -11.50
C ASP A 107 2.57 -19.76 -10.06
N GLY A 108 1.53 -19.07 -9.55
CA GLY A 108 1.01 -19.26 -8.20
C GLY A 108 1.82 -18.58 -7.07
N VAL A 109 2.91 -17.89 -7.40
CA VAL A 109 3.74 -17.11 -6.48
C VAL A 109 3.34 -15.65 -6.53
N ARG A 110 3.20 -15.03 -5.35
CA ARG A 110 2.93 -13.60 -5.26
C ARG A 110 4.11 -12.78 -5.74
N VAL A 111 3.85 -11.88 -6.67
CA VAL A 111 4.77 -10.84 -7.12
C VAL A 111 4.22 -9.49 -6.69
N GLN A 112 5.10 -8.67 -6.12
CA GLN A 112 4.81 -7.31 -5.73
C GLN A 112 5.37 -6.38 -6.80
N LEU A 113 4.56 -5.45 -7.28
CA LEU A 113 4.92 -4.51 -8.33
C LEU A 113 4.91 -3.09 -7.76
N TYR A 114 5.95 -2.33 -8.08
CA TYR A 114 6.14 -0.96 -7.63
C TYR A 114 6.40 -0.09 -8.85
N ARG A 115 5.69 1.05 -8.97
CA ARG A 115 6.03 2.11 -9.92
C ARG A 115 6.55 3.30 -9.15
N PHE A 116 7.63 3.89 -9.62
CA PHE A 116 8.23 5.10 -9.08
C PHE A 116 7.95 6.26 -10.03
N ALA A 117 7.76 7.47 -9.51
CA ALA A 117 7.58 8.64 -10.39
C ALA A 117 8.92 9.09 -11.00
N ASN A 118 10.04 8.79 -10.33
CA ASN A 118 11.40 9.11 -10.74
C ASN A 118 12.41 8.19 -10.01
N LEU A 119 13.69 8.32 -10.33
CA LEU A 119 14.75 7.49 -9.73
C LEU A 119 15.06 7.86 -8.25
N ASP A 120 14.82 9.10 -7.85
CA ASP A 120 15.03 9.53 -6.45
C ASP A 120 14.01 8.84 -5.52
N ASP A 121 12.76 8.76 -5.96
CA ASP A 121 11.67 8.04 -5.29
C ASP A 121 11.97 6.54 -5.15
N LYS A 122 12.57 5.93 -6.18
CA LYS A 122 13.07 4.56 -6.10
C LYS A 122 14.16 4.41 -5.02
N GLN A 123 15.07 5.39 -4.90
CA GLN A 123 16.10 5.31 -3.86
C GLN A 123 15.53 5.45 -2.45
N ILE A 124 14.53 6.32 -2.26
CA ILE A 124 13.77 6.39 -1.01
C ILE A 124 13.16 5.03 -0.67
N PHE A 125 12.55 4.35 -1.65
CA PHE A 125 12.03 3.00 -1.47
C PHE A 125 13.13 2.02 -1.05
N LEU A 126 14.26 1.99 -1.76
CA LEU A 126 15.38 1.09 -1.48
C LEU A 126 15.96 1.29 -0.07
N ASP A 127 16.14 2.54 0.36
CA ASP A 127 16.65 2.85 1.70
C ASP A 127 15.70 2.37 2.80
N GLN A 128 14.39 2.43 2.57
CA GLN A 128 13.41 1.94 3.53
C GLN A 128 13.35 0.41 3.58
N VAL A 129 13.34 -0.25 2.42
CA VAL A 129 13.27 -1.73 2.38
C VAL A 129 14.58 -2.38 2.85
N LYS A 130 15.70 -1.65 2.78
CA LYS A 130 17.01 -2.07 3.32
C LYS A 130 16.98 -2.33 4.82
N ALA A 131 16.17 -1.59 5.58
CA ALA A 131 15.97 -1.87 7.01
C ALA A 131 15.38 -3.28 7.27
N TYR A 132 14.72 -3.85 6.28
CA TYR A 132 14.15 -5.21 6.31
C TYR A 132 15.02 -6.25 5.59
N GLY A 133 16.25 -5.89 5.21
CA GLY A 133 17.22 -6.79 4.56
C GLY A 133 17.00 -6.99 3.06
N VAL A 134 16.08 -6.24 2.44
CA VAL A 134 15.88 -6.24 0.98
C VAL A 134 16.89 -5.31 0.34
N VAL A 135 17.57 -5.78 -0.70
CA VAL A 135 18.51 -4.98 -1.49
C VAL A 135 18.07 -4.99 -2.96
N GLU A 136 18.53 -4.02 -3.73
CA GLU A 136 18.13 -3.85 -5.13
C GLU A 136 18.37 -5.11 -5.98
N SER A 137 19.43 -5.88 -5.71
CA SER A 137 19.71 -7.12 -6.45
C SER A 137 18.67 -8.23 -6.25
N GLN A 138 17.77 -8.09 -5.26
CA GLN A 138 16.64 -9.00 -5.03
C GLN A 138 15.36 -8.53 -5.72
N LEU A 139 15.44 -7.46 -6.51
CA LEU A 139 14.37 -6.90 -7.31
C LEU A 139 14.68 -7.13 -8.79
N ALA A 140 13.64 -7.37 -9.57
CA ALA A 140 13.68 -7.19 -11.01
C ALA A 140 13.29 -5.74 -11.29
N VAL A 141 14.03 -5.05 -12.14
CA VAL A 141 13.82 -3.62 -12.41
C VAL A 141 13.88 -3.42 -13.92
N THR A 142 13.00 -2.56 -14.44
CA THR A 142 13.06 -2.10 -15.84
C THR A 142 14.32 -1.28 -16.10
N ASP A 143 14.75 -1.20 -17.37
CA ASP A 143 16.00 -0.50 -17.75
C ASP A 143 16.02 0.99 -17.37
N ASP A 144 14.85 1.64 -17.42
CA ASP A 144 14.65 3.02 -17.02
C ASP A 144 14.51 3.20 -15.50
N GLY A 145 14.45 2.10 -14.74
CA GLY A 145 14.32 2.10 -13.29
C GLY A 145 12.95 2.52 -12.75
N SER A 146 11.95 2.73 -13.62
CA SER A 146 10.65 3.26 -13.22
C SER A 146 9.75 2.21 -12.58
N ILE A 147 9.98 0.92 -12.86
CA ILE A 147 9.20 -0.18 -12.31
C ILE A 147 10.12 -1.23 -11.68
N ALA A 148 9.72 -1.72 -10.51
CA ALA A 148 10.35 -2.86 -9.85
C ALA A 148 9.34 -3.97 -9.55
N ALA A 149 9.76 -5.22 -9.67
CA ALA A 149 9.03 -6.41 -9.29
C ALA A 149 9.81 -7.21 -8.24
N ALA A 150 9.14 -7.60 -7.16
CA ALA A 150 9.68 -8.40 -6.09
C ALA A 150 8.85 -9.69 -5.92
N PRO A 151 9.37 -10.86 -6.34
CA PRO A 151 8.69 -12.12 -6.10
C PRO A 151 8.82 -12.52 -4.63
N ALA A 152 7.79 -13.17 -4.08
CA ALA A 152 7.86 -13.80 -2.76
C ALA A 152 8.82 -15.02 -2.77
N ASP A 153 8.99 -15.67 -3.92
CA ASP A 153 9.97 -16.73 -4.13
C ASP A 153 11.10 -16.23 -5.04
N GLN A 154 12.32 -16.16 -4.48
CA GLN A 154 13.51 -15.67 -5.17
C GLN A 154 13.92 -16.51 -6.38
N ARG A 155 13.41 -17.75 -6.53
CA ARG A 155 13.65 -18.57 -7.72
C ARG A 155 13.07 -17.95 -9.00
N LEU A 156 12.04 -17.11 -8.89
CA LEU A 156 11.43 -16.40 -10.03
C LEU A 156 12.15 -15.09 -10.40
N LEU A 157 13.15 -14.66 -9.61
CA LEU A 157 13.78 -13.36 -9.80
C LEU A 157 14.45 -13.24 -11.18
N VAL A 158 15.17 -14.27 -11.62
CA VAL A 158 15.87 -14.24 -12.92
C VAL A 158 14.88 -14.10 -14.07
N GLN A 159 13.79 -14.87 -14.04
CA GLN A 159 12.72 -14.77 -15.05
C GLN A 159 12.11 -13.36 -15.11
N LEU A 160 11.85 -12.75 -13.95
CA LEU A 160 11.34 -11.38 -13.87
C LEU A 160 12.36 -10.36 -14.36
N GLN A 161 13.64 -10.53 -14.03
CA GLN A 161 14.72 -9.66 -14.49
C GLN A 161 14.86 -9.68 -16.01
N ASP A 162 14.80 -10.87 -16.62
CA ASP A 162 14.86 -11.02 -18.06
C ASP A 162 13.65 -10.34 -18.72
N ALA A 163 12.43 -10.64 -18.24
CA ALA A 163 11.21 -10.08 -18.82
C ALA A 163 11.08 -8.55 -18.68
N LEU A 164 11.70 -7.92 -17.66
CA LEU A 164 11.66 -6.47 -17.46
C LEU A 164 12.76 -5.69 -18.20
N ARG A 165 13.80 -6.36 -18.69
CA ARG A 165 14.88 -5.75 -19.50
C ARG A 165 14.64 -5.81 -21.01
N GLU A 166 13.58 -6.50 -21.46
CA GLU A 166 13.15 -6.54 -22.87
C GLU A 166 12.35 -5.31 -23.29
#